data_AF-A0A7Y2EE69-F1
#
_entry.id   AF-A0A7Y2EE69-F1
#
_cell.length_a   1.000
_cell.length_b   1.000
_cell.length_c   1.000
_cell.angle_alpha   90.00
_cell.angle_beta   90.00
_cell.angle_gamma   90.00
#
_symmetry.space_group_name_H-M   'P 1'
#
loop_
_entity.id
_entity.type
_entity.pdbx_description
1 polymer ?
#
loop_
_entity_poly.entity_id
_entity_poly.type
_entity_poly.pdbx_seq_one_letter_code
_entity_poly.pdbx_strand_id
1 'polypeptide(L)'
;MKRFAIGLIMGAVALGMGSAQLAEAQIAGPKLALHVTGHATKGRCSTASPNGTNTACSSFVTQGNLLTSYDVYIVIANAPVGGTQGVTFGILYDGAAASGIGVFDWVGCGDLEFPGGGWPESGGGNVVTWATCQMEDIGGEGVQATVGSFYTYAYSNDFYQITRREYVPNPDLQWSSCASGTSDFDQLQTGIAYFGGATGCNPCLIECMPIATEKTTWGGIKNKLSGGE
;
A
#
# COMPACT_ATOMS: atom_id res chain seq x y z
N MET A 1 -3.85 -25.25 -82.15
CA MET A 1 -3.78 -25.94 -80.84
C MET A 1 -2.79 -25.20 -79.95
N LYS A 2 -3.27 -24.63 -78.84
CA LYS A 2 -2.60 -24.42 -77.53
C LYS A 2 -3.27 -23.22 -76.83
N ARG A 3 -4.03 -23.53 -75.79
CA ARG A 3 -4.67 -22.59 -74.86
C ARG A 3 -3.66 -22.26 -73.76
N PHE A 4 -3.46 -20.97 -73.45
CA PHE A 4 -2.74 -20.55 -72.25
C PHE A 4 -3.73 -19.91 -71.28
N ALA A 5 -3.89 -20.52 -70.12
CA ALA A 5 -4.68 -20.02 -69.01
C ALA A 5 -3.81 -19.07 -68.16
N ILE A 6 -4.28 -17.85 -67.97
CA ILE A 6 -3.68 -16.86 -67.05
C ILE A 6 -4.43 -16.99 -65.73
N GLY A 7 -3.75 -17.57 -64.73
CA GLY A 7 -4.26 -17.71 -63.37
C GLY A 7 -4.05 -16.42 -62.59
N LEU A 8 -5.14 -15.88 -62.04
CA LEU A 8 -5.18 -14.68 -61.21
C LEU A 8 -5.00 -15.11 -59.74
N ILE A 9 -3.88 -14.75 -59.11
CA ILE A 9 -3.64 -14.99 -57.67
C ILE A 9 -4.08 -13.72 -56.92
N MET A 10 -5.21 -13.80 -56.21
CA MET A 10 -5.57 -12.79 -55.20
C MET A 10 -4.81 -13.10 -53.90
N GLY A 11 -3.81 -12.29 -53.59
CA GLY A 11 -3.19 -12.27 -52.26
C GLY A 11 -3.95 -11.30 -51.35
N ALA A 12 -4.66 -11.82 -50.36
CA ALA A 12 -5.26 -11.02 -49.29
C ALA A 12 -4.19 -10.70 -48.24
N VAL A 13 -3.77 -9.44 -48.16
CA VAL A 13 -2.91 -8.92 -47.09
C VAL A 13 -3.82 -8.54 -45.93
N ALA A 14 -3.86 -9.37 -44.89
CA ALA A 14 -4.50 -9.04 -43.62
C ALA A 14 -3.54 -8.18 -42.78
N LEU A 15 -3.80 -6.88 -42.71
CA LEU A 15 -3.13 -5.97 -41.77
C LEU A 15 -3.66 -6.27 -40.37
N GLY A 16 -2.88 -7.01 -39.58
CA GLY A 16 -3.15 -7.21 -38.15
C GLY A 16 -3.04 -5.88 -37.41
N MET A 17 -4.18 -5.34 -36.98
CA MET A 17 -4.21 -4.24 -36.02
C MET A 17 -3.79 -4.80 -34.66
N GLY A 18 -2.50 -4.77 -34.36
CA GLY A 18 -2.00 -5.00 -33.02
C GLY A 18 -2.48 -3.87 -32.12
N SER A 19 -3.33 -4.18 -31.15
CA SER A 19 -3.63 -3.27 -30.05
C SER A 19 -2.33 -2.98 -29.31
N ALA A 20 -1.83 -1.76 -29.44
CA ALA A 20 -0.79 -1.25 -28.55
C ALA A 20 -1.38 -1.18 -27.15
N GLN A 21 -1.07 -2.18 -26.32
CA GLN A 21 -1.25 -2.06 -24.88
C GLN A 21 -0.28 -0.97 -24.44
N LEU A 22 -0.81 0.19 -24.05
CA LEU A 22 -0.05 1.18 -23.31
C LEU A 22 0.32 0.51 -21.99
N ALA A 23 1.56 0.09 -21.85
CA ALA A 23 2.12 -0.23 -20.55
C ALA A 23 2.12 1.07 -19.75
N GLU A 24 1.20 1.19 -18.79
CA GLU A 24 1.33 2.20 -17.75
C GLU A 24 2.71 2.02 -17.11
N ALA A 25 3.49 3.10 -17.09
CA ALA A 25 4.82 3.06 -16.50
C ALA A 25 4.67 2.73 -15.01
N GLN A 26 5.00 1.50 -14.64
CA GLN A 26 5.09 1.10 -13.24
C GLN A 26 6.01 2.10 -12.52
N ILE A 27 5.50 2.74 -11.47
CA ILE A 27 6.24 3.81 -10.78
C ILE A 27 7.46 3.16 -10.14
N ALA A 28 8.65 3.54 -10.59
CA ALA A 28 9.90 2.97 -10.10
C ALA A 28 10.07 3.20 -8.59
N GLY A 29 10.85 2.31 -7.96
CA GLY A 29 11.24 2.40 -6.56
C GLY A 29 10.24 1.77 -5.58
N PRO A 30 10.62 1.76 -4.29
CA PRO A 30 9.86 1.08 -3.24
C PRO A 30 8.47 1.68 -3.08
N LYS A 31 7.53 0.85 -2.63
CA LYS A 31 6.17 1.21 -2.25
C LYS A 31 5.92 0.78 -0.81
N LEU A 32 5.04 1.51 -0.13
CA LEU A 32 4.51 1.09 1.18
C LEU A 32 3.04 0.76 1.00
N ALA A 33 2.73 -0.51 0.73
CA ALA A 33 1.41 -0.95 0.31
C ALA A 33 0.61 -1.54 1.47
N LEU A 34 -0.71 -1.62 1.26
CA LEU A 34 -1.65 -2.28 2.16
C LEU A 34 -2.18 -3.56 1.52
N HIS A 35 -2.32 -4.62 2.32
CA HIS A 35 -2.99 -5.85 1.93
C HIS A 35 -4.02 -6.28 2.97
N VAL A 36 -5.27 -6.41 2.55
CA VAL A 36 -6.41 -6.79 3.39
C VAL A 36 -6.70 -8.27 3.23
N THR A 37 -6.71 -9.00 4.35
CA THR A 37 -7.06 -10.43 4.39
C THR A 37 -8.00 -10.72 5.56
N GLY A 38 -8.75 -11.82 5.52
CA GLY A 38 -9.53 -12.25 6.67
C GLY A 38 -8.62 -12.50 7.88
N HIS A 39 -9.05 -12.08 9.07
CA HIS A 39 -8.23 -12.15 10.28
C HIS A 39 -7.73 -13.58 10.59
N ALA A 40 -6.42 -13.70 10.83
CA ALA A 40 -5.72 -14.92 11.21
C ALA A 40 -5.22 -14.82 12.67
N THR A 41 -5.52 -15.84 13.47
CA THR A 41 -5.11 -15.87 14.89
C THR A 41 -3.62 -16.18 15.10
N LYS A 42 -2.92 -16.69 14.08
CA LYS A 42 -1.51 -17.11 14.14
C LYS A 42 -0.80 -16.83 12.83
N GLY A 43 0.53 -16.68 12.90
CA GLY A 43 1.39 -16.62 11.73
C GLY A 43 1.32 -15.31 10.94
N ARG A 44 0.81 -14.23 11.53
CA ARG A 44 0.69 -12.91 10.87
C ARG A 44 2.03 -12.34 10.39
N CYS A 45 3.15 -12.70 10.99
CA CYS A 45 4.50 -12.33 10.50
C CYS A 45 5.23 -13.46 9.77
N SER A 46 4.56 -14.58 9.52
CA SER A 46 5.13 -15.74 8.83
C SER A 46 4.12 -16.28 7.83
N THR A 47 3.52 -17.43 8.09
CA THR A 47 2.73 -18.19 7.09
C THR A 47 1.46 -17.50 6.59
N ALA A 48 0.94 -16.50 7.30
CA ALA A 48 -0.26 -15.75 6.90
C ALA A 48 0.09 -14.37 6.31
N SER A 49 1.36 -13.94 6.37
CA SER A 49 1.77 -12.66 5.82
C SER A 49 1.88 -12.73 4.30
N PRO A 50 1.80 -11.58 3.59
CA PRO A 50 2.07 -11.52 2.16
C PRO A 50 3.39 -12.16 1.72
N ASN A 51 4.45 -12.04 2.53
CA ASN A 51 5.70 -12.75 2.29
C ASN A 51 5.52 -14.27 2.42
N GLY A 52 4.92 -14.76 3.52
CA GLY A 52 4.78 -16.19 3.75
C GLY A 52 3.76 -16.88 2.83
N THR A 53 2.80 -16.14 2.26
CA THR A 53 1.88 -16.63 1.23
C THR A 53 2.40 -16.41 -0.20
N ASN A 54 3.61 -15.84 -0.36
CA ASN A 54 4.21 -15.49 -1.64
C ASN A 54 3.25 -14.65 -2.52
N THR A 55 2.55 -13.70 -1.90
CA THR A 55 1.61 -12.80 -2.58
C THR A 55 2.38 -11.59 -3.11
N ALA A 56 2.43 -11.46 -4.43
CA ALA A 56 3.05 -10.34 -5.12
C ALA A 56 2.28 -9.03 -4.88
N CYS A 57 3.00 -7.91 -4.95
CA CYS A 57 2.41 -6.61 -4.63
C CYS A 57 1.28 -6.23 -5.59
N SER A 58 1.42 -6.53 -6.88
CA SER A 58 0.36 -6.35 -7.88
C SER A 58 -0.96 -7.06 -7.53
N SER A 59 -0.90 -8.08 -6.68
CA SER A 59 -2.04 -8.90 -6.25
C SER A 59 -2.61 -8.48 -4.89
N PHE A 60 -2.11 -7.41 -4.27
CA PHE A 60 -2.64 -6.96 -2.99
C PHE A 60 -4.10 -6.51 -3.09
N VAL A 61 -4.94 -7.17 -2.30
CA VAL A 61 -6.32 -6.78 -2.02
C VAL A 61 -6.33 -5.54 -1.15
N THR A 62 -7.02 -4.49 -1.61
CA THR A 62 -7.13 -3.19 -0.91
C THR A 62 -8.58 -2.89 -0.51
N GLN A 63 -9.42 -3.91 -0.40
CA GLN A 63 -10.84 -3.77 -0.11
C GLN A 63 -11.30 -4.77 0.95
N GLY A 64 -12.23 -4.33 1.79
CA GLY A 64 -12.94 -5.18 2.74
C GLY A 64 -14.46 -4.91 2.76
N ASN A 65 -15.21 -5.92 3.18
CA ASN A 65 -16.64 -5.79 3.46
C ASN A 65 -16.84 -5.21 4.87
N LEU A 66 -18.03 -4.66 5.12
CA LEU A 66 -18.42 -4.28 6.47
C LEU A 66 -18.71 -5.50 7.34
N LEU A 67 -18.77 -5.25 8.65
CA LEU A 67 -19.14 -6.20 9.69
C LEU A 67 -18.27 -7.46 9.68
N THR A 68 -17.01 -7.30 9.31
CA THR A 68 -16.04 -8.37 9.14
C THR A 68 -14.70 -7.99 9.77
N SER A 69 -14.04 -8.99 10.35
CA SER A 69 -12.71 -8.89 10.93
C SER A 69 -11.63 -9.13 9.87
N TYR A 70 -10.61 -8.28 9.83
CA TYR A 70 -9.50 -8.36 8.89
C TYR A 70 -8.15 -8.27 9.59
N ASP A 71 -7.13 -8.83 8.96
CA ASP A 71 -5.75 -8.37 9.13
C ASP A 71 -5.41 -7.43 7.97
N VAL A 72 -5.06 -6.19 8.32
CA VAL A 72 -4.56 -5.18 7.38
C VAL A 72 -3.05 -5.14 7.49
N TYR A 73 -2.37 -5.76 6.52
CA TYR A 73 -0.92 -5.81 6.44
C TYR A 73 -0.36 -4.51 5.85
N ILE A 74 0.75 -4.07 6.43
CA ILE A 74 1.64 -3.06 5.83
C ILE A 74 2.85 -3.79 5.26
N VAL A 75 3.17 -3.50 4.01
CA VAL A 75 4.24 -4.19 3.28
C VAL A 75 5.09 -3.19 2.52
N ILE A 76 6.41 -3.24 2.72
CA ILE A 76 7.36 -2.61 1.80
C ILE A 76 7.44 -3.52 0.58
N ALA A 77 7.18 -2.99 -0.60
CA ALA A 77 7.18 -3.75 -1.85
C ALA A 77 7.97 -3.02 -2.94
N ASN A 78 8.29 -3.73 -4.03
CA ASN A 78 9.06 -3.22 -5.17
C ASN A 78 10.37 -2.51 -4.77
N ALA A 79 10.97 -2.92 -3.65
CA ALA A 79 12.21 -2.31 -3.20
C ALA A 79 13.38 -2.75 -4.11
N PRO A 80 14.34 -1.86 -4.39
CA PRO A 80 15.49 -2.18 -5.23
C PRO A 80 16.32 -3.37 -4.73
N VAL A 81 17.09 -3.94 -5.66
CA VAL A 81 18.11 -4.94 -5.37
C VAL A 81 19.11 -4.37 -4.36
N GLY A 82 19.21 -5.01 -3.20
CA GLY A 82 19.98 -4.51 -2.06
C GLY A 82 19.23 -4.63 -0.74
N GLY A 83 17.90 -4.68 -0.80
CA GLY A 83 17.05 -5.01 0.33
C GLY A 83 16.60 -3.82 1.17
N THR A 84 15.73 -4.12 2.13
CA THR A 84 15.18 -3.14 3.06
C THR A 84 15.53 -3.48 4.51
N GLN A 85 15.75 -2.43 5.30
CA GLN A 85 16.13 -2.53 6.72
C GLN A 85 15.14 -1.84 7.66
N GLY A 86 14.25 -1.00 7.14
CA GLY A 86 13.27 -0.35 8.00
C GLY A 86 12.35 0.61 7.28
N VAL A 87 11.35 1.07 8.03
CA VAL A 87 10.35 2.02 7.57
C VAL A 87 9.85 2.87 8.73
N THR A 88 9.59 4.14 8.43
CA THR A 88 8.89 5.08 9.31
C THR A 88 7.61 5.51 8.63
N PHE A 89 6.48 5.43 9.33
CA PHE A 89 5.19 5.75 8.76
C PHE A 89 4.15 6.09 9.83
N GLY A 90 3.07 6.73 9.43
CA GLY A 90 1.86 6.95 10.19
C GLY A 90 0.68 6.19 9.59
N ILE A 91 -0.44 6.19 10.31
CA ILE A 91 -1.71 5.60 9.86
C ILE A 91 -2.87 6.55 10.10
N LEU A 92 -3.94 6.35 9.35
CA LEU A 92 -5.16 7.13 9.49
C LEU A 92 -6.40 6.34 9.07
N TYR A 93 -7.45 6.48 9.88
CA TYR A 93 -8.78 5.89 9.71
C TYR A 93 -9.79 6.60 10.64
N ASP A 94 -11.09 6.40 10.48
CA ASP A 94 -12.09 6.76 11.48
C ASP A 94 -12.11 5.72 12.61
N GLY A 95 -11.43 6.05 13.71
CA GLY A 95 -11.34 5.21 14.91
C GLY A 95 -12.44 5.47 15.94
N ALA A 96 -13.53 6.15 15.59
CA ALA A 96 -14.63 6.39 16.52
C ALA A 96 -15.30 5.06 16.95
N ALA A 97 -15.71 4.99 18.21
CA ALA A 97 -16.29 3.76 18.76
C ALA A 97 -17.52 3.30 17.94
N ALA A 98 -17.47 2.05 17.46
CA ALA A 98 -18.52 1.43 16.63
C ALA A 98 -18.84 2.18 15.31
N SER A 99 -17.89 2.97 14.81
CA SER A 99 -17.89 3.62 13.50
C SER A 99 -16.57 3.31 12.79
N GLY A 100 -16.57 3.46 11.47
CA GLY A 100 -15.39 3.31 10.63
C GLY A 100 -14.66 1.98 10.84
N ILE A 101 -13.39 2.06 11.22
CA ILE A 101 -12.52 0.92 11.45
C ILE A 101 -12.11 0.88 12.93
N GLY A 102 -12.49 -0.20 13.62
CA GLY A 102 -11.92 -0.51 14.92
C GLY A 102 -10.60 -1.24 14.76
N VAL A 103 -9.53 -0.74 15.37
CA VAL A 103 -8.23 -1.43 15.48
C VAL A 103 -8.13 -2.04 16.88
N PHE A 104 -7.93 -3.35 16.97
CA PHE A 104 -7.89 -4.07 18.25
C PHE A 104 -6.48 -4.47 18.67
N ASP A 105 -5.60 -4.70 17.70
CA ASP A 105 -4.25 -5.19 17.96
C ASP A 105 -3.32 -4.84 16.79
N TRP A 106 -2.03 -4.67 17.09
CA TRP A 106 -0.96 -4.52 16.12
C TRP A 106 0.12 -5.56 16.39
N VAL A 107 0.58 -6.20 15.33
CA VAL A 107 1.76 -7.07 15.39
C VAL A 107 2.80 -6.57 14.40
N GLY A 108 3.91 -6.07 14.92
CA GLY A 108 5.10 -5.75 14.15
C GLY A 108 5.86 -7.02 13.74
N CYS A 109 6.34 -7.04 12.50
CA CYS A 109 7.16 -8.11 11.94
C CYS A 109 8.64 -7.75 11.80
N GLY A 110 9.04 -6.59 12.32
CA GLY A 110 10.43 -6.18 12.52
C GLY A 110 11.07 -6.82 13.74
N ASP A 111 12.39 -6.69 13.84
CA ASP A 111 13.15 -7.09 15.03
C ASP A 111 13.05 -6.02 16.13
N LEU A 112 12.95 -4.74 15.74
CA LEU A 112 12.80 -3.61 16.64
C LEU A 112 11.67 -2.70 16.16
N GLU A 113 10.91 -2.18 17.13
CA GLU A 113 9.78 -1.28 16.92
C GLU A 113 9.89 -0.08 17.87
N PHE A 114 9.66 1.12 17.34
CA PHE A 114 9.69 2.37 18.10
C PHE A 114 8.37 3.14 17.88
N PRO A 115 7.30 2.74 18.60
CA PRO A 115 6.00 3.37 18.45
C PRO A 115 6.05 4.82 18.90
N GLY A 116 5.52 5.71 18.06
CA GLY A 116 5.29 7.10 18.40
C GLY A 116 4.05 7.30 19.27
N GLY A 117 3.77 8.55 19.62
CA GLY A 117 2.56 8.90 20.37
C GLY A 117 1.29 8.44 19.64
N GLY A 118 0.39 7.80 20.38
CA GLY A 118 -0.90 7.34 19.87
C GLY A 118 -0.86 6.07 19.03
N TRP A 119 0.25 5.36 18.89
CA TRP A 119 0.25 4.07 18.20
C TRP A 119 -0.45 2.97 19.01
N PRO A 120 -1.29 2.09 18.42
CA PRO A 120 -1.67 1.97 17.00
C PRO A 120 -2.97 2.70 16.62
N GLU A 121 -3.37 3.72 17.36
CA GLU A 121 -4.55 4.52 17.05
C GLU A 121 -4.35 5.42 15.82
N SER A 122 -5.46 5.82 15.21
CA SER A 122 -5.50 6.74 14.06
C SER A 122 -4.74 8.04 14.33
N GLY A 123 -3.89 8.44 13.38
CA GLY A 123 -2.99 9.59 13.51
C GLY A 123 -1.66 9.25 14.18
N GLY A 124 -1.54 8.09 14.85
CA GLY A 124 -0.30 7.56 15.38
C GLY A 124 0.69 7.18 14.28
N GLY A 125 1.91 6.85 14.68
CA GLY A 125 2.93 6.34 13.75
C GLY A 125 4.03 5.56 14.44
N ASN A 126 4.87 4.93 13.64
CA ASN A 126 5.80 3.92 14.11
C ASN A 126 7.08 3.92 13.26
N VAL A 127 8.14 3.35 13.84
CA VAL A 127 9.35 2.97 13.12
C VAL A 127 9.55 1.48 13.35
N VAL A 128 9.65 0.73 12.26
CA VAL A 128 9.90 -0.72 12.29
C VAL A 128 11.21 -0.97 11.57
N THR A 129 12.10 -1.75 12.18
CA THR A 129 13.42 -2.07 11.62
C THR A 129 13.77 -3.54 11.79
N TRP A 130 14.61 -4.05 10.89
CA TRP A 130 15.20 -5.38 10.96
C TRP A 130 16.69 -5.29 11.20
N ALA A 131 17.22 -6.16 12.06
CA ALA A 131 18.65 -6.33 12.30
C ALA A 131 19.33 -6.87 11.04
N THR A 132 18.64 -7.74 10.29
CA THR A 132 19.11 -8.27 9.01
C THR A 132 18.28 -7.73 7.85
N CYS A 133 18.95 -7.43 6.74
CA CYS A 133 18.29 -7.02 5.51
C CYS A 133 17.24 -8.01 5.05
N GLN A 134 16.05 -7.50 4.79
CA GLN A 134 15.01 -8.25 4.09
C GLN A 134 15.34 -8.19 2.60
N MET A 135 15.40 -9.36 1.96
CA MET A 135 15.94 -9.53 0.61
C MET A 135 15.02 -10.35 -0.31
N GLU A 136 13.86 -10.78 0.19
CA GLU A 136 12.98 -11.70 -0.53
C GLU A 136 12.34 -10.99 -1.72
N ASP A 137 12.56 -11.52 -2.93
CA ASP A 137 11.88 -11.06 -4.15
C ASP A 137 10.64 -11.91 -4.36
N ILE A 138 9.47 -11.27 -4.30
CA ILE A 138 8.17 -11.93 -4.42
C ILE A 138 7.57 -11.59 -5.78
N GLY A 139 7.25 -12.62 -6.55
CA GLY A 139 6.63 -12.47 -7.88
C GLY A 139 7.53 -11.86 -8.95
N GLY A 140 8.82 -11.61 -8.66
CA GLY A 140 9.72 -10.90 -9.58
C GLY A 140 9.43 -9.40 -9.66
N GLU A 141 8.74 -8.84 -8.66
CA GLU A 141 8.36 -7.43 -8.59
C GLU A 141 9.35 -6.60 -7.77
N GLY A 142 10.40 -7.22 -7.23
CA GLY A 142 11.41 -6.61 -6.39
C GLY A 142 11.29 -7.05 -4.94
N VAL A 143 12.16 -6.51 -4.08
CA VAL A 143 12.22 -6.94 -2.69
C VAL A 143 10.95 -6.55 -1.94
N GLN A 144 10.42 -7.51 -1.18
CA GLN A 144 9.23 -7.37 -0.36
C GLN A 144 9.54 -7.69 1.11
N ALA A 145 8.98 -6.90 2.02
CA ALA A 145 9.05 -7.15 3.46
C ALA A 145 7.74 -6.76 4.14
N THR A 146 7.12 -7.72 4.83
CA THR A 146 5.95 -7.46 5.67
C THR A 146 6.40 -6.70 6.90
N VAL A 147 5.88 -5.49 7.09
CA VAL A 147 6.19 -4.59 8.21
C VAL A 147 5.44 -5.02 9.46
N GLY A 148 4.17 -5.40 9.29
CA GLY A 148 3.28 -5.79 10.38
C GLY A 148 1.83 -5.85 9.92
N SER A 149 0.93 -6.12 10.86
CA SER A 149 -0.50 -6.23 10.60
C SER A 149 -1.34 -5.64 11.73
N PHE A 150 -2.41 -4.95 11.37
CA PHE A 150 -3.47 -4.59 12.31
C PHE A 150 -4.58 -5.62 12.26
N TYR A 151 -5.01 -6.10 13.43
CA TYR A 151 -6.30 -6.76 13.54
C TYR A 151 -7.38 -5.67 13.63
N THR A 152 -8.25 -5.61 12.62
CA THR A 152 -9.31 -4.62 12.50
C THR A 152 -10.69 -5.22 12.35
N TYR A 153 -11.73 -4.42 12.61
CA TYR A 153 -13.13 -4.71 12.28
C TYR A 153 -13.75 -3.48 11.62
N ALA A 154 -14.38 -3.68 10.46
CA ALA A 154 -15.03 -2.61 9.72
C ALA A 154 -16.49 -2.44 10.16
N TYR A 155 -16.80 -1.40 10.95
CA TYR A 155 -18.15 -1.10 11.42
C TYR A 155 -19.00 -0.40 10.36
N SER A 156 -18.43 0.59 9.68
CA SER A 156 -19.08 1.36 8.62
C SER A 156 -18.11 1.71 7.50
N ASN A 157 -18.60 2.38 6.46
CA ASN A 157 -17.76 2.82 5.34
C ASN A 157 -16.63 3.72 5.84
N ASP A 158 -15.39 3.36 5.50
CA ASP A 158 -14.19 4.12 5.88
C ASP A 158 -12.98 3.65 5.05
N PHE A 159 -11.86 4.33 5.20
CA PHE A 159 -10.57 3.97 4.62
C PHE A 159 -9.50 3.78 5.69
N TYR A 160 -8.51 2.98 5.36
CA TYR A 160 -7.25 2.86 6.09
C TYR A 160 -6.14 3.38 5.19
N GLN A 161 -5.46 4.45 5.61
CA GLN A 161 -4.44 5.11 4.82
C GLN A 161 -3.12 5.17 5.60
N ILE A 162 -2.02 4.90 4.90
CA ILE A 162 -0.68 5.17 5.40
C ILE A 162 -0.41 6.68 5.27
N THR A 163 0.18 7.29 6.28
CA THR A 163 0.49 8.72 6.33
C THR A 163 1.93 8.96 6.77
N ARG A 164 2.34 10.22 6.89
CA ARG A 164 3.54 10.58 7.66
C ARG A 164 3.30 10.35 9.15
N ARG A 165 4.35 10.00 9.88
CA ARG A 165 4.33 9.96 11.34
C ARG A 165 4.33 11.40 11.85
N GLU A 166 3.24 11.83 12.48
CA GLU A 166 2.99 13.25 12.78
C GLU A 166 3.41 13.69 14.20
N TYR A 167 3.46 12.78 15.17
CA TYR A 167 3.74 13.12 16.58
C TYR A 167 5.25 13.15 16.91
N VAL A 168 6.03 13.76 16.01
CA VAL A 168 7.48 13.97 16.14
C VAL A 168 7.83 15.40 15.70
N PRO A 169 8.96 15.98 16.14
CA PRO A 169 9.32 17.36 15.80
C PRO A 169 9.33 17.65 14.29
N ASN A 170 9.71 16.66 13.48
CA ASN A 170 9.68 16.71 12.02
C ASN A 170 8.91 15.50 11.52
N PRO A 171 7.67 15.66 11.01
CA PRO A 171 6.91 14.55 10.46
C PRO A 171 7.65 13.87 9.32
N ASP A 172 7.67 12.53 9.34
CA ASP A 172 8.47 11.73 8.42
C ASP A 172 7.70 10.53 7.87
N LEU A 173 8.05 10.15 6.63
CA LEU A 173 7.59 8.94 5.96
C LEU A 173 8.78 8.44 5.14
N GLN A 174 9.43 7.40 5.65
CA GLN A 174 10.77 7.04 5.22
C GLN A 174 10.93 5.55 5.04
N TRP A 175 11.79 5.17 4.11
CA TRP A 175 12.26 3.82 3.89
C TRP A 175 13.77 3.77 4.08
N SER A 176 14.25 2.73 4.74
CA SER A 176 15.69 2.47 4.88
C SER A 176 16.09 1.29 4.00
N SER A 177 17.00 1.58 3.08
CA SER A 177 17.72 0.62 2.24
C SER A 177 18.93 0.08 2.98
N CYS A 178 19.23 -1.19 2.76
CA CYS A 178 20.47 -1.78 3.24
C CYS A 178 21.71 -1.31 2.47
N ALA A 179 21.55 -0.80 1.26
CA ALA A 179 22.67 -0.41 0.39
C ALA A 179 22.89 1.11 0.33
N SER A 180 21.82 1.90 0.46
CA SER A 180 21.83 3.33 0.12
C SER A 180 21.36 4.26 1.24
N GLY A 181 21.15 3.73 2.45
CA GLY A 181 20.66 4.51 3.59
C GLY A 181 19.16 4.80 3.51
N THR A 182 18.73 5.91 4.11
CA THR A 182 17.31 6.28 4.21
C THR A 182 16.89 7.17 3.04
N SER A 183 15.65 7.01 2.57
CA SER A 183 15.01 7.86 1.58
C SER A 183 13.56 8.11 1.97
N ASP A 184 13.03 9.29 1.62
CA ASP A 184 11.63 9.61 1.87
C ASP A 184 10.74 8.91 0.83
N PHE A 185 9.56 8.46 1.24
CA PHE A 185 8.52 8.14 0.26
C PHE A 185 7.78 9.42 -0.14
N ASP A 186 7.39 9.49 -1.40
CA ASP A 186 6.24 10.32 -1.78
C ASP A 186 4.97 9.67 -1.22
N GLN A 187 4.02 10.48 -0.75
CA GLN A 187 2.73 9.99 -0.29
C GLN A 187 1.99 9.20 -1.39
N LEU A 188 2.22 9.52 -2.66
CA LEU A 188 1.69 8.80 -3.83
C LEU A 188 2.18 7.34 -3.94
N GLN A 189 3.26 6.99 -3.24
CA GLN A 189 3.83 5.64 -3.20
C GLN A 189 3.27 4.78 -2.07
N THR A 190 2.20 5.24 -1.40
CA THR A 190 1.61 4.57 -0.23
C THR A 190 0.21 4.06 -0.50
N GLY A 191 -0.15 2.93 0.11
CA GLY A 191 -1.45 2.29 -0.12
C GLY A 191 -2.61 2.87 0.69
N ILE A 192 -3.81 2.67 0.15
CA ILE A 192 -5.08 2.97 0.80
C ILE A 192 -5.97 1.73 0.70
N ALA A 193 -6.48 1.25 1.82
CA ALA A 193 -7.51 0.23 1.84
C ALA A 193 -8.88 0.88 2.09
N TYR A 194 -9.94 0.37 1.48
CA TYR A 194 -11.31 0.83 1.71
C TYR A 194 -12.19 -0.29 2.24
N PHE A 195 -13.15 0.06 3.09
CA PHE A 195 -14.14 -0.85 3.63
C PHE A 195 -15.55 -0.33 3.31
N GLY A 196 -16.43 -1.22 2.86
CA GLY A 196 -17.83 -0.86 2.57
C GLY A 196 -18.13 -0.44 1.13
N GLY A 197 -17.41 -1.02 0.16
CA GLY A 197 -17.80 -1.01 -1.26
C GLY A 197 -17.10 0.01 -2.15
N ALA A 198 -16.22 0.86 -1.59
CA ALA A 198 -15.29 1.65 -2.38
C ALA A 198 -14.00 0.88 -2.70
N THR A 199 -13.32 1.27 -3.77
CA THR A 199 -12.06 0.66 -4.20
C THR A 199 -10.87 1.32 -3.52
N GLY A 200 -10.05 0.50 -2.84
CA GLY A 200 -8.70 0.82 -2.39
C GLY A 200 -7.76 1.26 -3.50
N CYS A 201 -6.59 1.75 -3.10
CA CYS A 201 -5.49 2.04 -4.00
C CYS A 201 -4.27 1.18 -3.66
N ASN A 202 -3.76 0.49 -4.68
CA ASN A 202 -2.53 -0.30 -4.61
C ASN A 202 -1.39 0.47 -5.29
N PRO A 203 -0.37 0.94 -4.54
CA PRO A 203 0.69 1.80 -5.05
C PRO A 203 1.67 1.06 -5.99
N CYS A 204 1.57 -0.27 -6.07
CA CYS A 204 2.34 -1.09 -7.01
C CYS A 204 1.73 -1.10 -8.41
N LEU A 205 0.47 -0.69 -8.56
CA LEU A 205 -0.23 -0.63 -9.85
C LEU A 205 -0.35 0.82 -10.35
N ILE A 206 -0.65 1.76 -9.45
CA ILE A 206 -0.94 3.16 -9.78
C ILE A 206 -0.45 4.10 -8.67
N GLU A 207 -0.34 5.40 -8.95
CA GLU A 207 -0.08 6.40 -7.91
C GLU A 207 -1.33 6.57 -7.04
N CYS A 208 -1.15 6.47 -5.73
CA CYS A 208 -2.25 6.57 -4.78
C CYS A 208 -2.40 7.99 -4.28
N MET A 209 -3.37 8.71 -4.86
CA MET A 209 -3.75 10.03 -4.39
C MET A 209 -4.21 9.96 -2.93
N PRO A 210 -3.51 10.61 -1.98
CA PRO A 210 -3.91 10.58 -0.59
C PRO A 210 -5.26 11.24 -0.42
N ILE A 211 -6.09 10.64 0.43
CA ILE A 211 -7.34 11.26 0.87
C ILE A 211 -6.96 12.38 1.83
N ALA A 212 -7.33 13.60 1.46
CA ALA A 212 -7.07 14.77 2.27
C ALA A 212 -7.80 14.62 3.60
N THR A 213 -7.04 14.61 4.68
CA THR A 213 -7.58 14.61 6.03
C THR A 213 -7.24 15.93 6.66
N GLU A 214 -8.23 16.80 6.74
CA GLU A 214 -8.05 18.00 7.54
C GLU A 214 -7.94 17.56 8.99
N LYS A 215 -6.76 17.73 9.61
CA LYS A 215 -6.68 17.94 11.05
C LYS A 215 -7.47 19.21 11.35
N THR A 216 -8.78 19.09 11.51
CA THR A 216 -9.63 20.17 12.01
C THR A 216 -9.34 20.32 13.50
N THR A 217 -8.18 20.89 13.82
CA THR A 217 -8.03 21.51 15.13
C THR A 217 -9.08 22.63 15.21
N TRP A 218 -9.67 22.84 16.38
CA TRP A 218 -10.58 23.96 16.59
C TRP A 218 -9.94 25.30 16.21
N GLY A 219 -8.60 25.40 16.31
CA GLY A 219 -7.82 26.54 15.81
C GLY A 219 -7.84 26.71 14.29
N GLY A 220 -7.74 25.63 13.52
CA GLY A 220 -7.86 25.65 12.05
C GLY A 220 -9.25 26.05 11.57
N ILE A 221 -10.30 25.59 12.25
CA ILE A 221 -11.68 25.99 11.96
C ILE A 221 -11.88 27.48 12.25
N LYS A 222 -11.41 27.97 13.41
CA LYS A 222 -11.51 29.40 13.76
C LYS A 222 -10.81 30.29 12.76
N ASN A 223 -9.59 29.94 12.34
CA ASN A 223 -8.83 30.74 11.39
C ASN A 223 -9.50 30.79 9.99
N LYS A 224 -10.18 29.70 9.57
CA LYS A 224 -10.98 29.70 8.34
C LYS A 224 -12.28 30.51 8.45
N LEU A 225 -12.89 30.57 9.64
CA LEU A 225 -14.10 31.37 9.90
C LEU A 225 -13.82 32.85 10.16
N SER A 226 -12.63 33.20 10.67
CA SER A 226 -12.24 34.58 10.96
C SER A 226 -11.49 35.27 9.82
N GLY A 227 -11.12 34.54 8.75
CA GLY A 227 -10.39 35.08 7.59
C GLY A 227 -11.27 35.57 6.44
N GLY A 228 -12.57 35.74 6.67
CA GLY A 228 -13.48 36.34 5.70
C GLY A 228 -13.56 37.86 5.87
N GLU A 229 -12.53 38.59 5.42
CA GLU A 229 -12.59 40.01 5.05
C GLU A 229 -11.79 40.25 3.76
#